data_AF-A0A815VDE2-F1
#
_entry.id   AF-A0A815VDE2-F1
#
_cell.length_a   1.000
_cell.length_b   1.000
_cell.length_c   1.000
_cell.angle_alpha   90.00
_cell.angle_beta   90.00
_cell.angle_gamma   90.00
#
_symmetry.space_group_name_H-M   'P 1'
#
loop_
_entity.id
_entity.type
_entity.pdbx_description
1 polymer ?
#
loop_
_entity_poly.entity_id
_entity_poly.type
_entity_poly.pdbx_seq_one_letter_code
_entity_poly.pdbx_strand_id
1 'polypeptide(L)'
;YGQHLAEHDRFVDAQRAFHKAGRVVEARNVLQALTNNAVNETRFNDAGYYNWLLSKEYLLALSETLNDDLRADLSKRYHRCSLLSELYYAYQYIYEYTTEPFVDTPPVILFNIARFIYHKLVTLPGDIPPALSKFRTCYAACKIAKILNANKFSRQMIYLMRDLTFTHNLGSKRIEIEQLALEMEARTFSDDHDLLPLCYRCSHHNELLNTRGNECSSCGSPFVLSFLSFDVLPLVEFILPSDINDEDALNLLEQVPNSHLENVSSSTTKINQSTANRLVITEQGNTTRAEDKDPFLKKMSKYSPNPDDYRPVVVDRA
;
A
#
# COMPACT_ATOMS: atom_id res chain seq x y z
N TYR A 1 -15.77 -14.82 -33.81
CA TYR A 1 -16.62 -14.12 -32.81
C TYR A 1 -15.80 -13.18 -31.93
N GLY A 2 -14.81 -13.65 -31.15
CA GLY A 2 -13.96 -12.76 -30.34
C GLY A 2 -13.21 -11.68 -31.13
N GLN A 3 -12.62 -12.03 -32.28
CA GLN A 3 -11.95 -11.07 -33.17
C GLN A 3 -12.91 -10.00 -33.71
N HIS A 4 -14.09 -10.40 -34.19
CA HIS A 4 -15.15 -9.48 -34.60
C HIS A 4 -15.57 -8.53 -33.47
N LEU A 5 -15.65 -8.99 -32.21
CA LEU A 5 -15.95 -8.11 -31.07
C LEU A 5 -14.83 -7.09 -30.80
N ALA A 6 -13.57 -7.50 -30.95
CA ALA A 6 -12.42 -6.61 -30.81
C ALA A 6 -12.35 -5.56 -31.93
N GLU A 7 -12.72 -5.93 -33.16
CA GLU A 7 -12.80 -5.01 -34.31
C GLU A 7 -13.90 -3.94 -34.17
N HIS A 8 -14.89 -4.18 -33.30
CA HIS A 8 -16.01 -3.27 -33.03
C HIS A 8 -15.89 -2.59 -31.66
N ASP A 9 -14.67 -2.46 -31.13
CA ASP A 9 -14.35 -1.82 -29.83
C ASP A 9 -15.04 -2.44 -28.60
N ARG A 10 -15.63 -3.63 -28.72
CA ARG A 10 -16.24 -4.39 -27.61
C ARG A 10 -15.21 -5.26 -26.91
N PHE A 11 -14.15 -4.62 -26.43
CA PHE A 11 -12.96 -5.31 -25.92
C PHE A 11 -13.22 -6.16 -24.66
N VAL A 12 -14.14 -5.76 -23.77
CA VAL A 12 -14.49 -6.54 -22.56
C VAL A 12 -15.19 -7.86 -22.94
N ASP A 13 -16.11 -7.80 -23.89
CA ASP A 13 -16.80 -9.00 -24.40
C ASP A 13 -15.86 -9.87 -25.23
N ALA A 14 -14.97 -9.25 -26.00
CA ALA A 14 -13.92 -9.93 -26.75
C ALA A 14 -12.99 -10.69 -25.80
N GLN A 15 -12.52 -10.07 -24.70
CA GLN A 15 -11.67 -10.69 -23.69
C GLN A 15 -12.35 -11.93 -23.07
N ARG A 16 -13.62 -11.82 -22.68
CA ARG A 16 -14.40 -12.96 -22.15
C ARG A 16 -14.56 -14.07 -23.18
N ALA A 17 -14.76 -13.72 -24.45
CA ALA A 17 -14.89 -14.69 -25.53
C ALA A 17 -13.56 -15.42 -25.82
N PHE A 18 -12.43 -14.71 -25.82
CA PHE A 18 -11.11 -15.30 -26.00
C PHE A 18 -10.71 -16.20 -24.83
N HIS A 19 -11.02 -15.79 -23.60
CA HIS A 19 -10.78 -16.61 -22.42
C HIS A 19 -11.60 -17.91 -22.47
N LYS A 20 -12.90 -17.83 -22.81
CA LYS A 20 -13.76 -19.00 -23.03
C LYS A 20 -13.27 -19.91 -24.16
N ALA A 21 -12.59 -19.36 -25.15
CA ALA A 21 -12.04 -20.10 -26.29
C ALA A 21 -10.63 -20.66 -26.04
N GLY A 22 -10.06 -20.49 -24.85
CA GLY A 22 -8.69 -20.94 -24.52
C GLY A 22 -7.59 -20.17 -25.26
N ARG A 23 -7.90 -19.02 -25.89
CA ARG A 23 -6.95 -18.21 -26.65
C ARG A 23 -6.29 -17.16 -25.75
N VAL A 24 -5.45 -17.62 -24.82
CA VAL A 24 -4.82 -16.80 -23.77
C VAL A 24 -3.99 -15.64 -24.33
N VAL A 25 -3.22 -15.87 -25.40
CA VAL A 25 -2.35 -14.84 -26.00
C VAL A 25 -3.16 -13.67 -26.58
N GLU A 26 -4.25 -13.96 -27.30
CA GLU A 26 -5.10 -12.90 -27.85
C GLU A 26 -5.87 -12.18 -26.76
N ALA A 27 -6.37 -12.91 -25.75
CA ALA A 27 -7.01 -12.30 -24.59
C ALA A 27 -6.08 -11.30 -23.90
N ARG A 28 -4.79 -11.65 -23.74
CA ARG A 28 -3.76 -10.79 -23.16
C ARG A 28 -3.50 -9.54 -24.01
N ASN A 29 -3.39 -9.69 -25.33
CA ASN A 29 -3.16 -8.58 -26.24
C ASN A 29 -4.32 -7.57 -26.19
N VAL A 30 -5.57 -8.06 -26.18
CA VAL A 30 -6.77 -7.22 -26.02
C VAL A 30 -6.75 -6.48 -24.68
N LEU A 31 -6.38 -7.18 -23.61
CA LEU A 31 -6.32 -6.59 -22.27
C LEU A 31 -5.23 -5.52 -22.15
N GLN A 32 -4.09 -5.72 -22.82
CA GLN A 32 -3.02 -4.71 -22.90
C GLN A 32 -3.47 -3.47 -23.70
N ALA A 33 -4.17 -3.67 -24.81
CA ALA A 33 -4.76 -2.56 -25.56
C ALA A 33 -5.79 -1.77 -24.73
N LEU A 34 -6.68 -2.47 -24.02
CA LEU A 34 -7.63 -1.88 -23.07
C LEU A 34 -6.94 -1.04 -21.99
N THR A 35 -5.84 -1.57 -21.45
CA THR A 35 -5.04 -0.88 -20.44
C THR A 35 -4.46 0.42 -20.99
N ASN A 36 -3.86 0.37 -22.18
CA ASN A 36 -3.29 1.56 -22.81
C ASN A 36 -4.36 2.61 -23.13
N ASN A 37 -5.54 2.19 -23.61
CA ASN A 37 -6.66 3.09 -23.87
C ASN A 37 -7.16 3.74 -22.58
N ALA A 38 -7.35 2.97 -21.51
CA ALA A 38 -7.78 3.50 -20.21
C ALA A 38 -6.78 4.52 -19.64
N VAL A 39 -5.47 4.28 -19.79
CA VAL A 39 -4.41 5.23 -19.38
C VAL A 39 -4.49 6.52 -20.21
N ASN A 40 -4.69 6.42 -21.52
CA ASN A 40 -4.81 7.58 -22.41
C ASN A 40 -6.07 8.40 -22.15
N GLU A 41 -7.19 7.74 -21.84
CA GLU A 41 -8.47 8.34 -21.49
C GLU A 41 -8.55 8.81 -20.02
N THR A 42 -7.44 8.74 -19.28
CA THR A 42 -7.34 9.09 -17.84
C THR A 42 -8.34 8.35 -16.93
N ARG A 43 -8.78 7.16 -17.35
CA ARG A 43 -9.62 6.23 -16.56
C ARG A 43 -8.74 5.34 -15.70
N PHE A 44 -8.17 5.90 -14.64
CA PHE A 44 -7.14 5.20 -13.85
C PHE A 44 -7.69 4.01 -13.05
N ASN A 45 -8.95 4.04 -12.62
CA ASN A 45 -9.56 2.89 -11.96
C ASN A 45 -9.59 1.65 -12.87
N ASP A 46 -10.05 1.84 -14.12
CA ASP A 46 -10.08 0.77 -15.13
C ASP A 46 -8.67 0.31 -15.49
N ALA A 47 -7.73 1.24 -15.66
CA ALA A 47 -6.32 0.92 -15.91
C ALA A 47 -5.72 0.10 -14.76
N GLY A 48 -6.06 0.42 -13.52
CA GLY A 48 -5.67 -0.35 -12.33
C GLY A 48 -6.22 -1.77 -12.37
N TYR A 49 -7.53 -1.91 -12.62
CA TYR A 49 -8.21 -3.19 -12.73
C TYR A 49 -7.67 -4.07 -13.86
N TYR A 50 -7.43 -3.51 -15.04
CA TYR A 50 -6.88 -4.27 -16.18
C TYR A 50 -5.44 -4.71 -15.94
N ASN A 51 -4.61 -3.89 -15.30
CA ASN A 51 -3.25 -4.30 -14.91
C ASN A 51 -3.28 -5.42 -13.87
N TRP A 52 -4.22 -5.41 -12.93
CA TRP A 52 -4.39 -6.49 -11.97
C TRP A 52 -4.84 -7.80 -12.64
N LEU A 53 -5.72 -7.71 -13.63
CA LEU A 53 -6.10 -8.90 -14.41
C LEU A 53 -4.92 -9.43 -15.23
N LEU A 54 -4.10 -8.54 -15.82
CA LEU A 54 -2.86 -8.94 -16.50
C LEU A 54 -1.87 -9.61 -15.54
N SER A 55 -1.69 -9.09 -14.32
CA SER A 55 -0.79 -9.70 -13.34
C SER A 55 -1.25 -11.11 -12.98
N LYS A 56 -2.56 -11.33 -12.78
CA LYS A 56 -3.11 -12.67 -12.55
C LYS A 56 -2.83 -13.64 -13.71
N GLU A 57 -3.00 -13.21 -14.95
CA GLU A 57 -2.68 -14.03 -16.13
C GLU A 57 -1.19 -14.37 -16.21
N TYR A 58 -0.30 -13.45 -15.85
CA TYR A 58 1.13 -13.73 -15.78
C TYR A 58 1.49 -14.69 -14.64
N LEU A 59 0.82 -14.59 -13.50
CA LEU A 59 1.01 -15.49 -12.37
C LEU A 59 0.58 -16.92 -12.72
N LEU A 60 -0.57 -17.09 -13.38
CA LEU A 60 -1.03 -18.39 -13.89
C LEU A 60 -0.03 -18.98 -14.88
N ALA A 61 0.41 -18.20 -15.87
CA ALA A 61 1.42 -18.64 -16.83
C ALA A 61 2.75 -19.01 -16.18
N LEU A 62 3.14 -18.32 -15.09
CA LEU A 62 4.37 -18.61 -14.35
C LEU A 62 4.28 -19.95 -13.61
N SER A 63 3.10 -20.34 -13.13
CA SER A 63 2.88 -21.64 -12.48
C SER A 63 2.94 -22.82 -13.47
N GLU A 64 2.55 -22.60 -14.72
CA GLU A 64 2.53 -23.62 -15.78
C GLU A 64 3.89 -23.79 -16.49
N THR A 65 4.77 -22.78 -16.42
CA THR A 65 6.01 -22.74 -17.19
C THR A 65 7.18 -23.40 -16.43
N LEU A 66 7.87 -24.34 -17.11
CA LEU A 66 9.06 -25.04 -16.60
C LEU A 66 10.40 -24.41 -17.05
N ASN A 67 10.40 -23.53 -18.06
CA ASN A 67 11.62 -22.91 -18.59
C ASN A 67 12.06 -21.70 -17.73
N ASP A 68 13.28 -21.72 -17.20
CA ASP A 68 13.78 -20.69 -16.28
C ASP A 68 13.87 -19.28 -16.89
N ASP A 69 14.34 -19.15 -18.14
CA ASP A 69 14.44 -17.83 -18.81
C ASP A 69 13.06 -17.20 -19.02
N LEU A 70 12.07 -18.02 -19.40
CA LEU A 70 10.70 -17.57 -19.60
C LEU A 70 10.02 -17.24 -18.26
N ARG A 71 10.30 -18.02 -17.20
CA ARG A 71 9.84 -17.71 -15.84
C ARG A 71 10.37 -16.36 -15.36
N ALA A 72 11.64 -16.05 -15.63
CA ALA A 72 12.24 -14.78 -15.25
C ALA A 72 11.57 -13.59 -15.97
N ASP A 73 11.27 -13.71 -17.27
CA ASP A 73 10.54 -12.67 -18.02
C ASP A 73 9.09 -12.51 -17.51
N LEU A 74 8.36 -13.62 -17.31
CA LEU A 74 7.00 -13.60 -16.79
C LEU A 74 6.94 -13.00 -15.38
N SER A 75 7.90 -13.32 -14.51
CA SER A 75 8.01 -12.74 -13.17
C SER A 75 8.19 -11.22 -13.23
N LYS A 76 9.08 -10.72 -14.10
CA LYS A 76 9.25 -9.26 -14.30
C LYS A 76 7.96 -8.59 -14.75
N ARG A 77 7.23 -9.20 -15.69
CA ARG A 77 5.95 -8.69 -16.17
C ARG A 77 4.87 -8.71 -15.09
N TYR A 78 4.81 -9.78 -14.29
CA TYR A 78 3.92 -9.89 -13.15
C TYR A 78 4.15 -8.74 -12.15
N HIS A 79 5.38 -8.55 -11.70
CA HIS A 79 5.71 -7.49 -10.73
C HIS A 79 5.41 -6.09 -11.29
N ARG A 80 5.71 -5.86 -12.59
CA ARG A 80 5.39 -4.60 -13.26
C ARG A 80 3.88 -4.35 -13.29
N CYS A 81 3.08 -5.32 -13.73
CA CYS A 81 1.63 -5.17 -13.79
C CYS A 81 1.00 -5.03 -12.40
N SER A 82 1.50 -5.78 -11.41
CA SER A 82 1.06 -5.64 -10.01
C SER A 82 1.29 -4.22 -9.51
N LEU A 83 2.50 -3.69 -9.68
CA LEU A 83 2.82 -2.32 -9.29
C LEU A 83 1.94 -1.29 -10.01
N LEU A 84 1.77 -1.41 -11.32
CA LEU A 84 0.93 -0.48 -12.10
C LEU A 84 -0.52 -0.53 -11.64
N SER A 85 -1.03 -1.71 -11.27
CA SER A 85 -2.39 -1.87 -10.76
C SER A 85 -2.60 -1.07 -9.47
N GLU A 86 -1.67 -1.19 -8.52
CA GLU A 86 -1.70 -0.45 -7.25
C GLU A 86 -1.62 1.05 -7.48
N LEU A 87 -0.69 1.49 -8.34
CA LEU A 87 -0.46 2.91 -8.62
C LEU A 87 -1.64 3.57 -9.32
N TYR A 88 -2.21 2.95 -10.35
CA TYR A 88 -3.34 3.52 -11.08
C TYR A 88 -4.61 3.56 -10.23
N TYR A 89 -4.87 2.50 -9.46
CA TYR A 89 -5.97 2.49 -8.50
C TYR A 89 -5.85 3.63 -7.49
N ALA A 90 -4.68 3.78 -6.85
CA ALA A 90 -4.45 4.86 -5.89
C ALA A 90 -4.53 6.24 -6.54
N TYR A 91 -3.97 6.39 -7.75
CA TYR A 91 -3.88 7.68 -8.44
C TYR A 91 -5.23 8.20 -8.93
N GLN A 92 -6.23 7.35 -9.16
CA GLN A 92 -7.60 7.77 -9.49
C GLN A 92 -8.10 8.81 -8.47
N TYR A 93 -7.99 8.53 -7.18
CA TYR A 93 -8.47 9.42 -6.11
C TYR A 93 -7.74 10.77 -6.09
N ILE A 94 -6.44 10.77 -6.38
CA ILE A 94 -5.65 12.01 -6.49
C ILE A 94 -6.03 12.79 -7.75
N TYR A 95 -6.28 12.09 -8.86
CA TYR A 95 -6.71 12.71 -10.09
C TYR A 95 -8.07 13.38 -9.91
N GLU A 96 -9.06 12.68 -9.34
CA GLU A 96 -10.38 13.21 -8.97
C GLU A 96 -10.23 14.45 -8.07
N TYR A 97 -9.47 14.36 -6.98
CA TYR A 97 -9.23 15.50 -6.07
C TYR A 97 -8.63 16.74 -6.74
N THR A 98 -7.82 16.57 -7.79
CA THR A 98 -7.18 17.69 -8.48
C THR A 98 -7.94 18.24 -9.68
N THR A 99 -9.02 17.57 -10.09
CA THR A 99 -9.81 17.90 -11.30
C THR A 99 -11.25 18.22 -10.96
N GLU A 100 -11.86 17.51 -10.02
CA GLU A 100 -13.22 17.71 -9.57
C GLU A 100 -13.29 18.77 -8.45
N PRO A 101 -14.34 19.61 -8.43
CA PRO A 101 -14.50 20.65 -7.43
C PRO A 101 -14.86 20.13 -6.03
N PHE A 102 -15.44 18.93 -5.96
CA PHE A 102 -15.85 18.28 -4.71
C PHE A 102 -15.47 16.81 -4.76
N VAL A 103 -14.98 16.28 -3.65
CA VAL A 103 -14.62 14.86 -3.51
C VAL A 103 -15.15 14.35 -2.19
N ASP A 104 -15.82 13.20 -2.22
CA ASP A 104 -16.42 12.57 -1.04
C ASP A 104 -15.41 11.81 -0.18
N THR A 105 -14.22 11.55 -0.71
CA THR A 105 -13.16 10.81 -0.01
C THR A 105 -12.61 11.61 1.17
N PRO A 106 -12.56 11.01 2.38
CA PRO A 106 -12.01 11.67 3.57
C PRO A 106 -10.57 12.19 3.36
N PRO A 107 -10.22 13.37 3.90
CA PRO A 107 -8.89 13.96 3.73
C PRO A 107 -7.74 13.07 4.23
N VAL A 108 -7.95 12.32 5.32
CA VAL A 108 -6.94 11.38 5.86
C VAL A 108 -6.64 10.26 4.88
N ILE A 109 -7.65 9.72 4.21
CA ILE A 109 -7.46 8.67 3.21
C ILE A 109 -6.71 9.23 1.99
N LEU A 110 -7.12 10.40 1.49
CA LEU A 110 -6.41 11.06 0.38
C LEU A 110 -4.95 11.39 0.73
N PHE A 111 -4.69 11.77 1.98
CA PHE A 111 -3.34 12.02 2.49
C PHE A 111 -2.47 10.77 2.44
N ASN A 112 -2.99 9.65 2.95
CA ASN A 112 -2.30 8.37 2.94
C ASN A 112 -2.07 7.85 1.51
N ILE A 113 -3.07 7.99 0.62
CA ILE A 113 -2.94 7.69 -0.80
C ILE A 113 -1.82 8.50 -1.44
N ALA A 114 -1.79 9.81 -1.21
CA ALA A 114 -0.77 10.68 -1.80
C ALA A 114 0.65 10.31 -1.33
N ARG A 115 0.80 9.98 -0.04
CA ARG A 115 2.06 9.47 0.53
C ARG A 115 2.47 8.14 -0.10
N PHE A 116 1.55 7.19 -0.19
CA PHE A 116 1.78 5.89 -0.80
C PHE A 116 2.31 6.03 -2.24
N ILE A 117 1.61 6.80 -3.07
CA ILE A 117 1.99 7.03 -4.47
C ILE A 117 3.36 7.70 -4.53
N TYR A 118 3.58 8.77 -3.76
CA TYR A 118 4.85 9.48 -3.76
C TYR A 118 6.02 8.55 -3.42
N HIS A 119 5.92 7.79 -2.32
CA HIS A 119 6.95 6.84 -1.91
C HIS A 119 7.22 5.77 -2.97
N LYS A 120 6.17 5.19 -3.59
CA LYS A 120 6.33 4.22 -4.67
C LYS A 120 6.99 4.83 -5.91
N LEU A 121 6.65 6.07 -6.28
CA LEU A 121 7.21 6.76 -7.45
C LEU A 121 8.67 7.22 -7.28
N VAL A 122 9.12 7.44 -6.04
CA VAL A 122 10.52 7.79 -5.73
C VAL A 122 11.40 6.55 -5.63
N THR A 123 10.87 5.46 -5.09
CA THR A 123 11.60 4.19 -4.95
C THR A 123 11.61 3.33 -6.21
N LEU A 124 10.80 3.68 -7.22
CA LEU A 124 10.72 2.94 -8.47
C LEU A 124 12.04 3.01 -9.26
N PRO A 125 12.65 1.85 -9.61
CA PRO A 125 13.73 1.84 -10.59
C PRO A 125 13.20 2.12 -12.00
N GLY A 126 13.60 3.26 -12.57
CA GLY A 126 13.31 3.63 -13.95
C GLY A 126 12.38 4.84 -14.10
N ASP A 127 11.76 4.94 -15.28
CA ASP A 127 10.90 6.06 -15.63
C ASP A 127 9.54 6.00 -14.95
N ILE A 128 8.95 7.18 -14.77
CA ILE A 128 7.60 7.35 -14.21
C ILE A 128 6.60 6.67 -15.15
N PRO A 129 5.65 5.86 -14.62
CA PRO A 129 4.63 5.24 -15.44
C PRO A 129 3.80 6.27 -16.23
N PRO A 130 3.30 5.89 -17.42
CA PRO A 130 2.58 6.83 -18.27
C PRO A 130 1.33 7.38 -17.57
N ALA A 131 1.03 8.65 -17.87
CA ALA A 131 -0.07 9.46 -17.32
C ALA A 131 -0.03 9.75 -15.79
N LEU A 132 0.89 9.15 -15.03
CA LEU A 132 1.12 9.51 -13.63
C LEU A 132 1.93 10.80 -13.53
N SER A 133 1.49 11.74 -12.70
CA SER A 133 2.17 13.02 -12.51
C SER A 133 2.63 13.16 -11.05
N LYS A 134 3.96 13.15 -10.84
CA LYS A 134 4.57 13.45 -9.54
C LYS A 134 4.11 14.82 -9.02
N PHE A 135 4.02 15.81 -9.91
CA PHE A 135 3.55 17.14 -9.56
C PHE A 135 2.13 17.14 -9.00
N ARG A 136 1.18 16.47 -9.67
CA ARG A 136 -0.21 16.39 -9.17
C ARG A 136 -0.29 15.71 -7.81
N THR A 137 0.48 14.63 -7.61
CA THR A 137 0.57 13.95 -6.32
C THR A 137 1.09 14.87 -5.23
N CYS A 138 2.22 15.56 -5.44
CA CYS A 138 2.77 16.50 -4.46
C CYS A 138 1.85 17.70 -4.19
N TYR A 139 1.20 18.23 -5.22
CA TYR A 139 0.26 19.35 -5.09
C TYR A 139 -0.97 18.95 -4.26
N ALA A 140 -1.56 17.79 -4.54
CA ALA A 140 -2.65 17.25 -3.73
C ALA A 140 -2.20 17.00 -2.28
N ALA A 141 -1.05 16.33 -2.10
CA ALA A 141 -0.48 16.04 -0.79
C ALA A 141 -0.30 17.30 0.06
N CYS A 142 0.25 18.37 -0.51
CA CYS A 142 0.45 19.65 0.16
C CYS A 142 -0.87 20.29 0.61
N LYS A 143 -1.89 20.33 -0.27
CA LYS A 143 -3.21 20.89 0.06
C LYS A 143 -3.91 20.13 1.18
N ILE A 144 -3.83 18.80 1.13
CA ILE A 144 -4.44 17.94 2.15
C ILE A 144 -3.65 18.04 3.48
N ALA A 145 -2.33 18.06 3.42
CA ALA A 145 -1.46 18.21 4.59
C ALA A 145 -1.73 19.50 5.36
N LYS A 146 -2.02 20.61 4.66
CA LYS A 146 -2.46 21.88 5.27
C LYS A 146 -3.74 21.73 6.10
N ILE A 147 -4.70 20.93 5.63
CA ILE A 147 -5.98 20.67 6.33
C ILE A 147 -5.73 19.83 7.58
N LEU A 148 -4.83 18.84 7.49
CA LEU A 148 -4.50 17.91 8.58
C LEU A 148 -3.41 18.43 9.53
N ASN A 149 -2.95 19.68 9.38
CA ASN A 149 -1.84 20.28 10.15
C ASN A 149 -0.49 19.52 10.08
N ALA A 150 -0.25 18.76 9.00
CA ALA A 150 1.05 18.18 8.68
C ALA A 150 1.97 19.22 8.01
N ASN A 151 2.39 20.22 8.77
CA ASN A 151 3.04 21.42 8.23
C ASN A 151 4.49 21.16 7.79
N LYS A 152 5.25 20.29 8.48
CA LYS A 152 6.61 19.90 8.07
C LYS A 152 6.55 19.12 6.76
N PHE A 153 5.66 18.14 6.65
CA PHE A 153 5.45 17.38 5.42
C PHE A 153 4.99 18.27 4.25
N SER A 154 4.06 19.19 4.49
CA SER A 154 3.58 20.13 3.46
C SER A 154 4.71 20.98 2.89
N ARG A 155 5.59 21.53 3.74
CA ARG A 155 6.76 22.29 3.31
C ARG A 155 7.73 21.43 2.50
N GLN A 156 8.01 20.21 2.94
CA GLN A 156 8.86 19.27 2.19
C GLN A 156 8.30 19.01 0.78
N MET A 157 6.99 18.79 0.65
CA MET A 157 6.34 18.61 -0.66
C MET A 157 6.45 19.85 -1.55
N ILE A 158 6.33 21.05 -0.98
CA ILE A 158 6.53 22.31 -1.73
C ILE A 158 7.97 22.40 -2.27
N TYR A 159 8.98 22.07 -1.47
CA TYR A 159 10.37 22.04 -1.93
C TYR A 159 10.54 21.06 -3.10
N LEU A 160 10.02 19.84 -2.97
CA LEU A 160 10.09 18.82 -4.01
C LEU A 160 9.39 19.26 -5.31
N MET A 161 8.29 20.01 -5.23
CA MET A 161 7.60 20.55 -6.41
C MET A 161 8.40 21.62 -7.16
N ARG A 162 9.27 22.38 -6.47
CA ARG A 162 10.10 23.41 -7.12
C ARG A 162 11.11 22.82 -8.09
N ASP A 163 11.56 21.59 -7.81
CA ASP A 163 12.53 20.88 -8.63
C ASP A 163 11.89 20.13 -9.82
N LEU A 164 10.55 20.09 -9.91
CA LEU A 164 9.83 19.46 -11.01
C LEU A 164 9.61 20.43 -12.18
N THR A 165 9.78 19.93 -13.40
CA THR A 165 9.56 20.72 -14.61
C THR A 165 8.07 21.00 -14.83
N PHE A 166 7.73 22.27 -15.05
CA PHE A 166 6.35 22.72 -15.28
C PHE A 166 5.94 22.44 -16.74
N THR A 167 4.87 21.69 -16.96
CA THR A 167 4.18 21.69 -18.25
C THR A 167 3.28 22.93 -18.35
N HIS A 168 3.29 23.60 -19.51
CA HIS A 168 2.78 24.97 -19.75
C HIS A 168 1.31 25.29 -19.38
N ASN A 169 0.47 24.33 -18.98
CA ASN A 169 -0.95 24.54 -18.71
C ASN A 169 -1.32 24.72 -17.22
N LEU A 170 -0.35 24.95 -16.33
CA LEU A 170 -0.56 24.99 -14.87
C LEU A 170 -0.32 26.38 -14.23
N GLY A 171 -0.35 27.45 -15.04
CA GLY A 171 -0.07 28.82 -14.56
C GLY A 171 -0.95 29.27 -13.39
N SER A 172 -2.23 28.90 -13.38
CA SER A 172 -3.14 29.17 -12.25
C SER A 172 -2.74 28.41 -10.97
N LYS A 173 -2.29 27.14 -11.10
CA LYS A 173 -1.81 26.33 -9.97
C LYS A 173 -0.49 26.85 -9.40
N ARG A 174 0.34 27.53 -10.20
CA ARG A 174 1.60 28.13 -9.74
C ARG A 174 1.35 29.19 -8.68
N ILE A 175 0.37 30.08 -8.88
CA ILE A 175 0.00 31.12 -7.91
C ILE A 175 -0.49 30.48 -6.61
N GLU A 176 -1.33 29.45 -6.70
CA GLU A 176 -1.82 28.72 -5.52
C GLU A 176 -0.68 28.04 -4.75
N ILE A 177 0.32 27.48 -5.44
CA ILE A 177 1.51 26.90 -4.79
C ILE A 177 2.34 27.98 -4.08
N GLU A 178 2.52 29.14 -4.71
CA GLU A 178 3.23 30.26 -4.08
C GLU A 178 2.49 30.76 -2.83
N GLN A 179 1.15 30.83 -2.87
CA GLN A 179 0.32 31.15 -1.71
C GLN A 179 0.45 30.10 -0.60
N LEU A 180 0.35 28.81 -0.94
CA LEU A 180 0.54 27.71 0.01
C LEU A 180 1.93 27.77 0.65
N ALA A 181 2.97 28.09 -0.13
CA ALA A 181 4.33 28.22 0.40
C ALA A 181 4.43 29.32 1.47
N LEU A 182 3.88 30.51 1.19
CA LEU A 182 3.88 31.63 2.13
C LEU A 182 3.09 31.29 3.40
N GLU A 183 1.90 30.69 3.26
CA GLU A 183 1.10 30.27 4.41
C GLU A 183 1.82 29.22 5.26
N MET A 184 2.47 28.25 4.62
CA MET A 184 3.20 27.21 5.34
C MET A 184 4.41 27.79 6.07
N GLU A 185 5.09 28.80 5.53
CA GLU A 185 6.20 29.52 6.20
C GLU A 185 5.76 30.19 7.51
N ALA A 186 4.50 30.65 7.59
CA ALA A 186 3.95 31.24 8.81
C ALA A 186 3.59 30.22 9.91
N ARG A 187 3.45 28.94 9.59
CA ARG A 187 3.10 27.86 10.54
C ARG A 187 4.33 27.26 11.24
N THR A 188 4.13 26.44 12.28
CA THR A 188 5.24 25.71 12.92
C THR A 188 5.77 24.60 12.02
N PHE A 189 7.08 24.33 12.09
CA PHE A 189 7.71 23.21 11.37
C PHE A 189 7.55 21.90 12.16
N SER A 190 6.32 21.45 12.29
CA SER A 190 5.97 20.22 13.01
C SER A 190 4.80 19.54 12.31
N ASP A 191 4.76 18.21 12.39
CA ASP A 191 3.63 17.41 11.93
C ASP A 191 2.84 16.90 13.14
N ASP A 192 1.56 16.61 12.94
CA ASP A 192 0.73 15.97 13.95
C ASP A 192 1.22 14.54 14.21
N HIS A 193 1.35 14.17 15.49
CA HIS A 193 1.83 12.86 15.90
C HIS A 193 0.88 11.74 15.49
N ASP A 194 -0.43 12.01 15.44
CA ASP A 194 -1.45 11.02 15.08
C ASP A 194 -1.39 10.61 13.60
N LEU A 195 -0.73 11.41 12.76
CA LEU A 195 -0.53 11.11 11.34
C LEU A 195 0.71 10.25 11.07
N LEU A 196 1.61 10.12 12.05
CA LEU A 196 2.87 9.42 11.87
C LEU A 196 2.63 7.90 11.77
N PRO A 197 3.09 7.24 10.70
CA PRO A 197 2.94 5.79 10.55
C PRO A 197 3.71 5.03 11.64
N LEU A 198 2.97 4.22 12.41
CA LEU A 198 3.52 3.32 13.41
C LEU A 198 4.05 2.04 12.75
N CYS A 199 5.29 1.66 13.06
CA CYS A 199 5.80 0.34 12.72
C CYS A 199 5.34 -0.68 13.77
N TYR A 200 4.54 -1.67 13.36
CA TYR A 200 4.03 -2.71 14.24
C TYR A 200 5.08 -3.76 14.68
N ARG A 201 6.31 -3.69 14.14
CA ARG A 201 7.42 -4.53 14.58
C ARG A 201 8.21 -3.92 15.73
N CYS A 202 8.65 -2.67 15.58
CA CYS A 202 9.52 -1.99 16.56
C CYS A 202 8.84 -0.85 17.32
N SER A 203 7.54 -0.62 17.09
CA SER A 203 6.76 0.48 17.68
C SER A 203 7.32 1.88 17.42
N HIS A 204 8.16 2.03 16.39
CA HIS A 204 8.71 3.32 15.98
C HIS A 204 7.70 4.10 15.14
N HIS A 205 7.52 5.38 15.45
CA HIS A 205 6.74 6.32 14.63
C HIS A 205 7.66 6.88 13.54
N ASN A 206 7.35 6.57 12.28
CA ASN A 206 8.19 6.97 11.17
C ASN A 206 7.78 8.34 10.66
N GLU A 207 8.71 9.07 10.05
CA GLU A 207 8.40 10.35 9.44
C GLU A 207 7.42 10.18 8.27
N LEU A 208 6.63 11.23 8.01
CA LEU A 208 5.63 11.20 6.95
C LEU A 208 6.25 11.01 5.55
N LEU A 209 7.43 11.59 5.36
CA LEU A 209 8.26 11.49 4.17
C LEU A 209 9.50 10.65 4.47
N ASN A 210 9.49 9.38 4.05
CA ASN A 210 10.62 8.48 4.24
C ASN A 210 11.37 8.29 2.91
N THR A 211 12.69 8.50 2.93
CA THR A 211 13.57 8.28 1.76
C THR A 211 13.59 6.84 1.30
N ARG A 212 13.37 5.89 2.21
CA ARG A 212 13.27 4.45 1.92
C ARG A 212 11.89 4.05 1.40
N GLY A 213 10.93 4.97 1.40
CA GLY A 213 9.57 4.74 0.94
C GLY A 213 8.69 4.05 1.98
N ASN A 214 7.99 2.99 1.58
CA ASN A 214 6.98 2.32 2.41
C ASN A 214 7.59 1.21 3.29
N GLU A 215 8.62 1.56 4.04
CA GLU A 215 9.25 0.68 5.02
C GLU A 215 9.66 1.46 6.27
N CYS A 216 9.92 0.76 7.37
CA CYS A 216 10.36 1.38 8.60
C CYS A 216 11.82 1.85 8.49
N SER A 217 12.09 3.11 8.84
CA SER A 217 13.44 3.68 8.88
C SER A 217 14.35 3.03 9.92
N SER A 218 13.79 2.47 10.99
CA SER A 218 14.55 1.89 12.11
C SER A 218 14.80 0.38 11.98
N CYS A 219 13.82 -0.41 11.56
CA CYS A 219 13.95 -1.87 11.50
C CYS A 219 13.83 -2.47 10.09
N GLY A 220 13.58 -1.64 9.07
CA GLY A 220 13.43 -2.08 7.69
C GLY A 220 12.13 -2.84 7.39
N SER A 221 11.21 -2.97 8.35
CA SER A 221 9.95 -3.70 8.11
C SER A 221 9.10 -3.01 7.04
N PRO A 222 8.67 -3.73 6.00
CA PRO A 222 7.81 -3.16 4.98
C PRO A 222 6.45 -2.80 5.57
N PHE A 223 5.85 -1.70 5.12
CA PHE A 223 4.49 -1.33 5.47
C PHE A 223 3.51 -2.00 4.53
N VAL A 224 2.66 -2.87 5.08
CA VAL A 224 1.50 -3.42 4.38
C VAL A 224 0.34 -2.46 4.58
N LEU A 225 -0.20 -1.93 3.49
CA LEU A 225 -1.27 -0.93 3.54
C LEU A 225 -2.63 -1.53 3.23
N SER A 226 -3.68 -1.00 3.86
CA SER A 226 -5.06 -1.28 3.47
C SER A 226 -5.42 -0.51 2.21
N PHE A 227 -5.86 -1.16 1.13
CA PHE A 227 -6.28 -0.47 -0.11
C PHE A 227 -7.65 0.23 -0.01
N LEU A 228 -8.25 0.26 1.19
CA LEU A 228 -9.45 1.06 1.50
C LEU A 228 -9.09 2.40 2.15
N SER A 229 -8.26 2.40 3.21
CA SER A 229 -7.89 3.62 3.96
C SER A 229 -6.46 4.10 3.71
N PHE A 230 -5.63 3.26 3.09
CA PHE A 230 -4.18 3.42 2.92
C PHE A 230 -3.41 3.57 4.24
N ASP A 231 -3.99 3.16 5.36
CA ASP A 231 -3.28 3.03 6.63
C ASP A 231 -2.41 1.78 6.68
N VAL A 232 -1.37 1.84 7.51
CA VAL A 232 -0.50 0.71 7.82
C VAL A 232 -1.29 -0.32 8.61
N LEU A 233 -1.33 -1.56 8.12
CA LEU A 233 -1.99 -2.66 8.78
C LEU A 233 -1.12 -3.21 9.92
N PRO A 234 -1.72 -3.66 11.04
CA PRO A 234 -1.04 -4.26 12.17
C PRO A 234 -0.56 -5.69 11.87
N LEU A 235 0.27 -5.83 10.83
CA LEU A 235 0.77 -7.10 10.34
C LEU A 235 2.28 -7.14 10.47
N VAL A 236 2.79 -8.27 10.94
CA VAL A 236 4.23 -8.55 10.99
C VAL A 236 4.49 -9.91 10.35
N GLU A 237 5.40 -9.91 9.38
CA GLU A 237 5.80 -11.12 8.67
C GLU A 237 6.57 -12.05 9.59
N PHE A 238 6.19 -13.33 9.57
CA PHE A 238 6.89 -14.39 10.28
C PHE A 238 7.07 -15.61 9.38
N ILE A 239 8.12 -16.37 9.66
CA ILE A 239 8.48 -17.59 8.94
C ILE A 239 8.32 -18.78 9.89
N LEU A 240 7.65 -19.82 9.41
CA LEU A 240 7.49 -21.09 10.09
C LEU A 240 8.75 -21.96 9.93
N PRO A 241 9.07 -22.82 10.91
CA PRO A 241 10.10 -23.84 10.77
C PRO A 241 9.82 -24.78 9.58
N SER A 242 10.89 -25.28 8.94
CA SER A 242 10.81 -26.24 7.82
C SER A 242 10.07 -27.54 8.13
N ASP A 243 9.91 -27.84 9.42
CA ASP A 243 9.37 -29.11 9.92
C ASP A 243 7.84 -29.05 10.10
N ILE A 244 7.21 -27.89 9.88
CA ILE A 244 5.76 -27.70 9.99
C ILE A 244 5.17 -27.57 8.59
N ASN A 245 4.21 -28.43 8.26
CA ASN A 245 3.45 -28.33 7.02
C ASN A 245 2.37 -27.25 7.12
N ASP A 246 1.90 -26.72 5.99
CA ASP A 246 0.91 -25.65 5.94
C ASP A 246 -0.40 -26.00 6.69
N GLU A 247 -0.85 -27.25 6.56
CA GLU A 247 -2.04 -27.76 7.27
C GLU A 247 -1.84 -27.78 8.80
N ASP A 248 -0.66 -28.20 9.25
CA ASP A 248 -0.33 -28.22 10.68
C ASP A 248 -0.24 -26.79 11.23
N ALA A 249 0.29 -25.87 10.44
CA ALA A 249 0.37 -24.45 10.80
C ALA A 249 -1.02 -23.83 10.94
N LEU A 250 -1.94 -24.09 10.00
CA LEU A 250 -3.33 -23.64 10.11
C LEU A 250 -4.02 -24.21 11.34
N ASN A 251 -3.85 -25.51 11.60
CA ASN A 251 -4.38 -26.15 12.81
C ASN A 251 -3.83 -25.53 14.09
N LEU A 252 -2.55 -25.12 14.11
CA LEU A 252 -1.94 -24.43 15.26
C LEU A 252 -2.45 -22.99 15.42
N LEU A 253 -2.75 -22.28 14.32
CA LEU A 253 -3.31 -20.93 14.36
C LEU A 253 -4.77 -20.93 14.84
N GLU A 254 -5.53 -21.98 14.53
CA GLU A 254 -6.92 -22.16 14.99
C GLU A 254 -7.01 -22.57 16.46
N GLN A 255 -5.94 -23.12 17.04
CA GLN A 255 -5.89 -23.45 18.46
C GLN A 255 -5.87 -22.17 19.31
N VAL A 256 -6.77 -22.08 20.29
CA VAL A 256 -6.81 -20.99 21.25
C VAL A 256 -5.49 -20.98 22.03
N PRO A 257 -4.81 -19.82 22.19
CA PRO A 257 -3.57 -19.75 22.95
C PRO A 257 -3.73 -20.35 24.35
N ASN A 258 -2.81 -21.25 24.74
CA ASN A 258 -2.82 -21.91 26.06
C ASN A 258 -2.79 -20.92 27.23
N SER A 259 -2.40 -19.65 27.00
CA SER A 259 -2.44 -18.57 27.99
C SER A 259 -3.85 -18.22 28.49
N HIS A 260 -4.90 -18.63 27.77
CA HIS A 260 -6.28 -18.47 28.23
C HIS A 260 -6.80 -19.61 29.11
N LEU A 261 -6.13 -20.76 29.18
CA LEU A 261 -6.59 -21.90 29.98
C LEU A 261 -6.27 -21.75 31.47
N GLU A 262 -5.27 -20.96 31.86
CA GLU A 262 -4.89 -20.77 33.27
C GLU A 262 -5.78 -19.77 34.03
N ASN A 263 -6.54 -18.91 33.34
CA ASN A 263 -7.33 -17.84 33.97
C ASN A 263 -8.84 -18.12 34.11
N VAL A 264 -9.35 -19.27 33.66
CA VAL A 264 -10.79 -19.58 33.71
C VAL A 264 -11.29 -19.92 35.12
N SER A 265 -10.41 -20.12 36.10
CA SER A 265 -10.79 -20.42 37.48
C SER A 265 -11.39 -19.22 38.23
N SER A 266 -11.27 -17.98 37.72
CA SER A 266 -11.69 -16.81 38.50
C SER A 266 -11.79 -15.53 37.66
N SER A 267 -12.83 -15.40 36.82
CA SER A 267 -13.49 -14.10 36.56
C SER A 267 -14.64 -14.23 35.55
N THR A 268 -15.86 -14.28 36.07
CA THR A 268 -17.10 -14.07 35.30
C THR A 268 -17.11 -12.64 34.76
N THR A 269 -16.66 -12.43 33.53
CA THR A 269 -16.69 -11.11 32.89
C THR A 269 -17.95 -11.01 32.04
N LYS A 270 -18.92 -10.22 32.50
CA LYS A 270 -20.15 -9.89 31.76
C LYS A 270 -19.78 -9.13 30.49
N ILE A 271 -20.20 -9.65 29.34
CA ILE A 271 -20.04 -9.03 28.02
C ILE A 271 -21.02 -7.86 27.92
N ASN A 272 -20.51 -6.61 27.93
CA ASN A 272 -21.29 -5.44 27.52
C ASN A 272 -21.09 -5.22 26.02
N GLN A 273 -22.18 -5.28 25.25
CA GLN A 273 -22.22 -5.28 23.79
C GLN A 273 -21.95 -3.92 23.10
N SER A 274 -21.39 -2.91 23.77
CA SER A 274 -21.29 -1.55 23.21
C SER A 274 -19.91 -1.10 22.73
N THR A 275 -18.86 -1.93 22.83
CA THR A 275 -17.50 -1.54 22.42
C THR A 275 -16.79 -2.64 21.65
N ALA A 276 -17.31 -2.99 20.46
CA ALA A 276 -16.69 -4.00 19.59
C ALA A 276 -15.37 -3.55 18.92
N ASN A 277 -14.97 -2.28 19.03
CA ASN A 277 -13.82 -1.72 18.30
C ASN A 277 -12.72 -1.12 19.21
N ARG A 278 -12.64 -1.47 20.49
CA ARG A 278 -11.51 -1.07 21.35
C ARG A 278 -10.88 -2.29 22.00
N LEU A 279 -9.66 -2.62 21.58
CA LEU A 279 -8.72 -3.36 22.42
C LEU A 279 -8.38 -2.46 23.62
N VAL A 280 -9.05 -2.69 24.74
CA VAL A 280 -8.67 -2.10 26.03
C VAL A 280 -7.57 -2.98 26.60
N ILE A 281 -6.32 -2.55 26.50
CA ILE A 281 -5.24 -3.10 27.30
C ILE A 281 -5.48 -2.57 28.73
N THR A 282 -6.23 -3.30 29.55
CA THR A 282 -6.26 -2.98 30.99
C THR A 282 -4.91 -3.30 31.57
N GLU A 283 -4.15 -2.25 31.92
CA GLU A 283 -2.99 -2.32 32.80
C GLU A 283 -3.44 -2.85 34.17
N GLN A 284 -3.61 -4.16 34.30
CA GLN A 284 -3.60 -4.80 35.59
C GLN A 284 -2.15 -4.87 36.04
N GLY A 285 -1.86 -4.13 37.11
CA GLY A 285 -0.55 -3.96 37.74
C GLY A 285 0.12 -5.28 38.12
N ASN A 286 0.72 -5.92 37.13
CA ASN A 286 1.65 -7.02 37.28
C ASN A 286 2.98 -6.54 36.71
N THR A 287 4.00 -6.48 37.57
CA THR A 287 5.35 -5.97 37.31
C THR A 287 6.18 -6.84 36.35
N THR A 288 5.54 -7.69 35.56
CA THR A 288 6.16 -8.48 34.49
C THR A 288 5.76 -7.86 33.15
N ARG A 289 6.75 -7.42 32.35
CA ARG A 289 6.51 -6.83 31.02
C ARG A 289 5.74 -7.86 30.18
N ALA A 290 4.76 -7.43 29.40
CA ALA A 290 4.00 -8.31 28.49
C ALA A 290 4.93 -9.12 27.55
N GLU A 291 6.10 -8.56 27.24
CA GLU A 291 7.21 -9.19 26.50
C GLU A 291 7.71 -10.52 27.13
N ASP A 292 7.54 -10.72 28.43
CA ASP A 292 7.95 -11.95 29.12
C ASP A 292 6.87 -13.04 29.10
N LYS A 293 5.61 -12.67 28.80
CA LYS A 293 4.47 -13.60 28.79
C LYS A 293 4.20 -14.19 27.41
N ASP A 294 4.59 -13.50 26.34
CA ASP A 294 4.37 -13.94 24.97
C ASP A 294 5.70 -14.24 24.24
N PRO A 295 5.98 -15.52 23.93
CA PRO A 295 7.15 -15.94 23.17
C PRO A 295 7.29 -15.25 21.81
N PHE A 296 6.18 -14.89 21.18
CA PHE A 296 6.18 -14.21 19.88
C PHE A 296 6.65 -12.76 20.02
N LEU A 297 6.13 -12.00 20.99
CA LEU A 297 6.57 -10.63 21.27
C LEU A 297 8.07 -10.57 21.61
N LYS A 298 8.57 -11.57 22.35
CA LYS A 298 10.00 -11.70 22.68
C LYS A 298 10.88 -11.98 21.47
N LYS A 299 10.37 -12.66 20.45
CA LYS A 299 11.08 -12.88 19.17
C LYS A 299 10.97 -11.68 18.25
N MET A 300 9.82 -11.02 18.23
CA MET A 300 9.59 -9.79 17.49
C MET A 300 10.54 -8.66 17.92
N SER A 301 10.77 -8.52 19.23
CA SER A 301 11.68 -7.51 19.78
C SER A 301 13.16 -7.75 19.43
N LYS A 302 13.51 -8.96 18.98
CA LYS A 302 14.83 -9.28 18.43
C LYS A 302 14.86 -8.90 16.95
N TYR A 303 15.28 -7.67 16.67
CA TYR A 303 15.52 -7.19 15.31
C TYR A 303 16.87 -6.49 15.22
N SER A 304 17.47 -6.49 14.02
CA SER A 304 18.64 -5.67 13.74
C SER A 304 18.21 -4.21 13.66
N PRO A 305 18.84 -3.27 14.37
CA PRO A 305 18.57 -1.85 14.22
C PRO A 305 19.07 -1.30 12.89
N ASN A 306 19.74 -2.13 12.06
CA ASN A 306 20.06 -1.77 10.69
C ASN A 306 18.89 -2.14 9.77
N PRO A 307 18.23 -1.15 9.13
CA PRO A 307 17.11 -1.40 8.23
C PRO A 307 17.48 -2.22 6.98
N ASP A 308 18.76 -2.25 6.57
CA ASP A 308 19.20 -3.02 5.39
C ASP A 308 19.31 -4.54 5.63
N ASP A 309 19.29 -4.99 6.89
CA ASP A 309 19.30 -6.41 7.28
C ASP A 309 17.94 -6.83 7.84
N TYR A 310 16.86 -6.33 7.23
CA TYR A 310 15.52 -6.77 7.58
C TYR A 310 15.38 -8.28 7.36
N ARG A 311 14.95 -8.99 8.40
CA ARG A 311 14.57 -10.40 8.34
C ARG A 311 13.23 -10.62 9.00
N PRO A 312 12.30 -11.37 8.40
CA PRO A 312 11.05 -11.74 9.04
C PRO A 312 11.26 -12.44 10.39
N VAL A 313 10.24 -12.46 11.24
CA VAL A 313 10.33 -13.10 12.55
C VAL A 313 10.34 -14.61 12.37
N VAL A 314 11.45 -15.28 12.74
CA VAL A 314 11.51 -16.75 12.70
C VAL A 314 10.90 -17.30 13.99
N VAL A 315 9.83 -18.07 13.87
CA VAL A 315 9.13 -18.71 15.00
C VAL A 315 9.74 -20.10 15.23
N ASP A 316 9.82 -20.55 16.48
CA ASP A 316 10.30 -21.91 16.82
C ASP A 316 9.12 -22.69 17.38
N ARG A 317 9.21 -24.03 17.36
CA ARG A 317 8.32 -24.85 18.20
C ARG A 317 8.64 -24.56 19.66
N ALA A 318 7.71 -23.90 20.35
CA ALA A 318 7.73 -23.75 21.80
C ALA A 318 7.10 -24.98 22.45
#